data_AF-A0A3C0XIT2-F1
#
_entry.id   AF-A0A3C0XIT2-F1
#
_cell.length_a   1.000
_cell.length_b   1.000
_cell.length_c   1.000
_cell.angle_alpha   90.00
_cell.angle_beta   90.00
_cell.angle_gamma   90.00
#
_symmetry.space_group_name_H-M   'P 1'
#
loop_
_entity.id
_entity.type
_entity.pdbx_description
1 polymer ?
#
loop_
_entity_poly.entity_id
_entity_poly.type
_entity_poly.pdbx_seq_one_letter_code
_entity_poly.pdbx_strand_id
1 'polypeptide(L)' 'MWFILALVLAALAVGVASLARTRTSTKRARRLDDGTQEARVVVDRGYVPSRIDLEAGVPATLRFERRSTSAVCVARGPRR' A
#
# COMPACT_ATOMS: atom_id res chain seq x y z
N MET A 1 -26.98 -15.05 30.52
CA MET A 1 -26.12 -13.87 30.75
C MET A 1 -24.69 -14.08 30.25
N TRP A 2 -24.00 -15.18 30.61
CA TRP A 2 -22.64 -15.50 30.13
C TRP A 2 -22.48 -15.62 28.60
N PHE A 3 -23.44 -16.24 27.92
CA PHE A 3 -23.43 -16.38 26.45
C PHE A 3 -23.44 -15.04 25.70
N ILE A 4 -24.15 -14.04 26.25
CA ILE A 4 -24.23 -12.70 25.65
C ILE A 4 -22.89 -11.99 25.82
N LEU A 5 -22.26 -12.10 26.98
CA LEU A 5 -20.92 -11.55 27.24
C LEU A 5 -19.88 -12.15 26.30
N ALA A 6 -19.92 -13.48 26.10
CA ALA A 6 -19.01 -14.18 25.18
C ALA A 6 -19.18 -13.74 23.72
N LEU A 7 -20.43 -13.55 23.26
CA LEU A 7 -20.72 -13.07 21.91
C LEU A 7 -20.22 -11.64 21.69
N VAL A 8 -20.40 -10.75 22.67
CA VAL A 8 -19.93 -9.35 22.57
C VAL A 8 -18.40 -9.29 22.53
N LEU A 9 -17.71 -10.07 23.37
CA LEU A 9 -16.25 -10.15 23.37
C LEU A 9 -15.71 -10.73 22.04
N ALA A 10 -16.37 -11.74 21.49
CA ALA A 10 -16.00 -12.30 20.18
C ALA A 10 -16.18 -11.28 19.06
N ALA A 11 -17.30 -10.55 19.04
CA ALA A 11 -17.56 -9.50 18.04
C ALA A 11 -16.54 -8.35 18.13
N LEU A 12 -16.18 -7.92 19.35
CA LEU A 12 -15.13 -6.92 19.58
C LEU A 12 -13.76 -7.41 19.11
N ALA A 13 -13.40 -8.66 19.42
CA ALA A 13 -12.13 -9.25 18.99
C ALA A 13 -12.03 -9.33 17.46
N VAL A 14 -13.12 -9.71 16.78
CA VAL A 14 -13.20 -9.75 15.31
C VAL A 14 -13.11 -8.34 14.70
N GLY A 15 -13.76 -7.35 15.31
CA GLY A 15 -13.68 -5.95 14.87
C GLY A 15 -12.26 -5.38 14.99
N VAL A 16 -11.60 -5.59 16.13
CA VAL A 16 -10.22 -5.13 16.37
C VAL A 16 -9.23 -5.84 15.44
N ALA A 17 -9.37 -7.15 15.24
CA ALA A 17 -8.51 -7.92 14.34
C ALA A 17 -8.67 -7.50 12.87
N SER A 18 -9.90 -7.15 12.46
CA SER A 18 -10.19 -6.64 11.11
C SER A 18 -9.53 -5.28 10.87
N LEU A 19 -9.56 -4.39 11.86
CA LEU A 19 -8.91 -3.08 11.76
C LEU A 19 -7.38 -3.21 11.67
N ALA A 20 -6.79 -4.17 12.38
CA ALA A 20 -5.34 -4.44 12.33
C ALA A 20 -4.86 -4.98 10.97
N ARG A 21 -5.67 -5.81 10.30
CA ARG A 21 -5.32 -6.37 8.97
C ARG A 21 -5.25 -5.33 7.86
N THR A 22 -5.86 -4.16 8.02
CA THR A 22 -5.90 -3.14 6.97
C THR A 22 -4.56 -2.43 6.72
N ARG A 23 -3.57 -2.55 7.63
CA ARG A 23 -2.35 -1.72 7.57
C ARG A 23 -1.20 -2.25 6.70
N THR A 24 -1.22 -3.50 6.27
CA THR A 24 -0.10 -4.09 5.50
C THR A 24 -0.61 -4.60 4.16
N SER A 25 -0.78 -3.69 3.21
CA SER A 25 -1.00 -4.05 1.81
C SER A 25 0.33 -4.39 1.15
N THR A 26 0.53 -5.67 0.85
CA THR A 26 1.64 -6.19 0.06
C THR A 26 1.14 -6.54 -1.34
N LYS A 27 1.89 -6.19 -2.39
CA LYS A 27 1.52 -6.52 -3.78
C LYS A 27 2.72 -7.02 -4.56
N ARG A 28 2.56 -8.09 -5.32
CA ARG A 28 3.59 -8.55 -6.26
C ARG A 28 3.56 -7.71 -7.54
N ALA A 29 4.73 -7.34 -8.06
CA ALA A 29 4.82 -6.69 -9.37
C ALA A 29 4.36 -7.64 -10.48
N ARG A 30 3.70 -7.08 -11.49
CA ARG A 30 3.21 -7.83 -12.65
C ARG A 30 4.31 -7.88 -13.70
N ARG A 31 4.58 -9.07 -14.24
CA ARG A 31 5.47 -9.23 -15.40
C ARG A 31 4.80 -8.70 -16.66
N LEU A 32 5.54 -7.95 -17.46
CA LEU A 32 5.15 -7.46 -18.77
C LEU A 32 5.78 -8.34 -19.85
N ASP A 33 5.18 -8.31 -21.05
CA ASP A 33 5.59 -9.16 -22.17
C ASP A 33 6.97 -8.76 -22.75
N ASP A 34 7.44 -7.54 -22.43
CA ASP A 34 8.76 -7.02 -22.78
C ASP A 34 9.89 -7.54 -21.86
N GLY A 35 9.56 -8.44 -20.91
CA GLY A 35 10.52 -9.00 -19.96
C GLY A 35 10.77 -8.12 -18.74
N THR A 36 10.07 -7.00 -18.58
CA THR A 36 10.14 -6.14 -17.39
C THR A 36 9.03 -6.49 -16.38
N GLN A 37 9.07 -5.87 -15.20
CA GLN A 37 8.00 -5.96 -14.21
C GLN A 37 7.51 -4.58 -13.81
N GLU A 38 6.20 -4.43 -13.58
CA GLU A 38 5.58 -3.16 -13.20
C GLU A 38 4.76 -3.28 -11.91
N ALA A 39 4.89 -2.28 -11.04
CA ALA A 39 3.99 -2.09 -9.90
C ALA A 39 3.51 -0.64 -9.80
N ARG A 40 2.23 -0.46 -9.48
CA ARG A 40 1.60 0.85 -9.25
C ARG A 40 1.44 1.10 -7.76
N VAL A 41 1.89 2.27 -7.31
CA VAL A 41 1.80 2.76 -5.94
C VAL A 41 0.99 4.03 -5.92
N VAL A 42 -0.09 4.05 -5.16
CA VAL A 42 -0.88 5.26 -4.92
C VAL A 42 -0.31 5.98 -3.71
N VAL A 43 -0.02 7.26 -3.88
CA VAL A 43 0.48 8.14 -2.81
C VAL A 43 -0.67 9.02 -2.33
N ASP A 44 -1.37 8.53 -1.30
CA ASP A 44 -2.45 9.21 -0.59
C ASP A 44 -2.28 8.97 0.92
N ARG A 45 -1.81 10.00 1.64
CA ARG A 45 -1.46 9.93 3.08
C ARG A 45 -0.53 8.75 3.44
N GLY A 46 0.35 8.39 2.51
CA GLY A 46 1.25 7.23 2.60
C GLY A 46 1.44 6.57 1.24
N TYR A 47 2.14 5.43 1.22
CA TYR A 47 2.32 4.61 0.02
C TYR A 47 1.45 3.37 0.09
N VAL A 48 0.59 3.16 -0.91
CA VAL A 48 -0.29 2.00 -0.99
C VAL A 48 -0.11 1.32 -2.36
N PRO A 49 0.36 0.06 -2.43
CA PRO A 49 0.78 -0.80 -1.31
C PRO A 49 2.05 -0.27 -0.63
N SER A 50 2.22 -0.57 0.66
CA SER A 50 3.40 -0.19 1.43
C SER A 50 4.56 -1.16 1.24
N ARG A 51 4.28 -2.36 0.72
CA ARG A 51 5.29 -3.37 0.37
C ARG A 51 5.03 -3.91 -1.04
N ILE A 52 6.09 -4.03 -1.81
CA ILE A 52 6.06 -4.58 -3.17
C ILE A 52 7.07 -5.72 -3.26
N ASP A 53 6.62 -6.87 -3.73
CA ASP A 53 7.49 -8.00 -4.00
C ASP A 53 7.90 -7.99 -5.48
N LEU A 54 9.21 -7.98 -5.72
CA LEU A 54 9.85 -7.95 -7.03
C LEU A 54 10.61 -9.26 -7.28
N GLU A 55 10.65 -9.69 -8.54
CA GLU A 55 11.52 -10.79 -8.97
C GLU A 55 12.95 -10.28 -9.16
N ALA A 56 13.93 -10.98 -8.59
CA ALA A 56 15.34 -10.62 -8.74
C ALA A 56 15.83 -10.82 -10.17
N GLY A 57 16.66 -9.91 -10.68
CA GLY A 57 17.20 -9.96 -12.03
C GLY A 57 16.24 -9.49 -13.13
N VAL A 58 14.99 -9.13 -12.80
CA VAL A 58 14.01 -8.59 -13.74
C VAL A 58 13.93 -7.06 -13.59
N PRO A 59 14.19 -6.27 -14.66
CA PRO A 59 14.07 -4.80 -14.60
C PRO A 59 12.68 -4.36 -14.14
N ALA A 60 12.60 -3.45 -13.17
CA ALA A 60 11.36 -3.03 -12.54
C ALA A 60 11.00 -1.57 -12.82
N THR A 61 9.74 -1.32 -13.18
CA THR A 61 9.14 0.02 -13.29
C THR A 61 8.15 0.22 -12.15
N LEU A 62 8.40 1.20 -11.28
CA LEU A 62 7.50 1.58 -10.19
C LEU A 62 6.76 2.87 -10.57
N ARG A 63 5.45 2.79 -10.78
CA ARG A 63 4.61 3.94 -11.11
C ARG A 63 3.95 4.50 -9.86
N PHE A 64 4.41 5.67 -9.43
CA PHE A 64 3.83 6.38 -8.30
C PHE A 64 2.76 7.36 -8.78
N GLU A 65 1.50 7.09 -8.43
CA GLU A 65 0.37 7.97 -8.68
C GLU A 65 0.08 8.79 -7.44
N ARG A 66 0.40 10.08 -7.48
CA ARG A 66 0.16 10.99 -6.37
C ARG A 66 -1.28 11.50 -6.41
N ARG A 67 -2.07 11.17 -5.39
CA ARG A 67 -3.45 11.68 -5.21
C ARG A 67 -3.57 12.75 -4.12
N SER A 68 -2.52 12.94 -3.31
CA SER A 68 -2.44 14.06 -2.38
C SER A 68 -2.37 15.40 -3.11
N THR A 69 -3.24 16.34 -2.73
CA THR A 69 -3.27 17.73 -3.23
C THR A 69 -2.18 18.62 -2.59
N SER A 70 -1.33 18.10 -1.69
CA SER A 70 -0.34 18.95 -1.02
C SER A 70 0.71 19.46 -2.02
N ALA A 71 0.70 20.76 -2.30
CA ALA A 71 1.46 21.42 -3.37
C ALA A 71 2.91 21.76 -2.99
N VAL A 72 3.66 20.85 -2.35
CA VAL A 72 5.04 21.16 -1.90
C VAL A 72 6.01 20.06 -2.32
N CYS A 73 6.30 20.00 -3.62
CA CYS A 73 7.59 19.57 -4.16
C CYS A 73 7.84 20.38 -5.42
N VAL A 74 8.37 21.60 -5.26
CA VAL A 74 8.90 22.38 -6.39
C VAL A 74 10.39 22.04 -6.48
N ALA A 75 10.79 21.33 -7.54
CA ALA A 75 12.21 21.21 -7.87
C ALA A 75 12.71 22.60 -8.25
N ARG A 76 13.49 23.23 -7.36
CA ARG A 76 14.14 24.51 -7.63
C ARG A 76 15.37 24.21 -8.50
N GLY A 77 15.20 24.29 -9.83
CA GLY A 77 16.32 24.23 -10.77
C GLY A 77 17.32 25.37 -10.52
N PRO A 78 18.59 25.21 -10.93
CA PRO A 78 19.60 26.24 -10.72
C PRO A 78 19.20 27.52 -11.49
N ARG A 79 19.10 28.64 -10.77
CA ARG A 79 19.07 29.96 -11.39
C ARG A 79 20.44 30.18 -12.02
N ARG A 80 20.51 30.14 -13.35
CA ARG A 80 21.64 30.72 -14.09
C ARG A 80 21.54 32.24 -14.05
#